data_AF-A0A940I4B0-F1
#
_entry.id   AF-A0A940I4B0-F1
#
_cell.length_a   1.000
_cell.length_b   1.000
_cell.length_c   1.000
_cell.angle_alpha   90.00
_cell.angle_beta   90.00
_cell.angle_gamma   90.00
#
_symmetry.space_group_name_H-M   'P 1'
#
loop_
_entity.id
_entity.type
_entity.pdbx_description
1 polymer ?
#
loop_
_entity_poly.entity_id
_entity_poly.type
_entity_poly.pdbx_seq_one_letter_code
_entity_poly.pdbx_strand_id
1 'polypeptide(L)' 'MNAKLTLRMDKKLIEVAKAYSKKTGKSVSRIVADLFEVVKTEKLPEENQVTPTVSSLRGVLKGAKVDEADYRKCLEDKHL' A
#
# COMPACT_ATOMS: atom_id res chain seq x y z
N MET A 1 21.47 -0.15 6.38
CA MET A 1 21.72 -1.41 7.09
C MET A 1 21.38 -2.55 6.14
N ASN A 2 22.25 -3.56 5.98
CA ASN A 2 22.02 -4.66 5.05
C ASN A 2 21.54 -5.90 5.82
N ALA A 3 20.43 -6.50 5.39
CA ALA A 3 19.88 -7.73 5.97
C ALA A 3 19.87 -8.85 4.91
N LYS A 4 20.00 -10.11 5.34
CA LYS A 4 19.95 -11.27 4.46
C LYS A 4 18.58 -11.93 4.56
N LEU A 5 17.90 -12.06 3.42
CA LEU A 5 16.69 -12.87 3.28
C LEU A 5 17.08 -14.25 2.71
N THR A 6 16.62 -15.32 3.37
CA THR A 6 16.80 -16.70 2.88
C THR A 6 15.44 -17.28 2.52
N LEU A 7 15.28 -17.73 1.28
CA LEU A 7 14.02 -18.26 0.75
C LEU A 7 14.14 -19.78 0.54
N ARG A 8 13.11 -20.53 0.93
CA ARG A 8 12.97 -21.94 0.53
C ARG A 8 12.17 -22.00 -0.77
N MET A 9 12.72 -22.67 -1.78
CA MET A 9 12.08 -22.83 -3.09
C MET A 9 12.67 -24.03 -3.83
N ASP A 10 11.99 -24.46 -4.89
CA ASP A 10 12.42 -25.59 -5.69
C ASP A 10 13.78 -25.34 -6.36
N LYS A 11 14.62 -26.38 -6.37
CA LYS A 11 15.96 -26.32 -6.99
C LYS A 11 15.91 -25.89 -8.45
N LYS A 12 14.88 -26.28 -9.20
CA LYS A 12 14.68 -25.87 -10.60
C LYS A 12 14.51 -24.35 -10.74
N LEU A 13 13.77 -23.71 -9.82
CA LEU A 13 13.58 -22.26 -9.80
C LEU A 13 14.88 -21.52 -9.46
N ILE A 14 15.68 -22.06 -8.54
CA ILE A 14 17.00 -21.49 -8.20
C ILE A 14 17.90 -21.44 -9.44
N GLU A 15 17.91 -22.51 -10.24
CA GLU A 15 18.76 -22.56 -11.45
C GLU A 15 18.26 -21.60 -12.55
N VAL A 16 16.94 -21.47 -12.72
CA VAL A 16 16.36 -20.46 -13.63
C VAL A 16 16.75 -19.04 -13.19
N ALA A 17 16.64 -18.73 -11.90
CA ALA A 17 17.02 -17.42 -11.37
C ALA A 17 18.50 -17.10 -11.59
N LYS A 18 19.40 -18.08 -11.38
CA LYS A 18 20.84 -17.92 -11.66
C LYS A 18 21.12 -17.74 -13.14
N ALA A 19 20.46 -18.49 -14.02
CA ALA A 19 20.64 -18.36 -15.47
C ALA A 19 20.21 -16.97 -15.95
N TYR A 20 19.06 -16.47 -15.47
CA TYR A 20 18.59 -15.13 -15.76
C TYR A 20 19.52 -14.04 -15.21
N SER A 21 20.04 -14.23 -13.99
CA SER A 21 21.04 -13.35 -13.37
C SER A 21 22.31 -13.24 -14.23
N LYS A 22 22.83 -14.36 -14.75
CA LYS A 22 23.98 -14.34 -15.67
C LYS A 22 23.68 -13.62 -16.97
N LYS A 23 22.50 -13.84 -17.56
CA LYS A 23 22.08 -13.20 -18.81
C LYS A 23 21.94 -11.68 -18.68
N THR A 24 21.45 -11.21 -17.54
CA THR A 24 21.16 -9.79 -17.29
C THR A 24 22.32 -9.03 -16.63
N GLY A 25 23.35 -9.72 -16.13
CA GLY A 25 24.45 -9.14 -15.38
C GLY A 25 24.07 -8.65 -13.97
N LYS A 26 22.80 -8.79 -13.56
CA LYS A 26 22.32 -8.43 -12.22
C LYS A 26 22.39 -9.64 -11.30
N SER A 27 22.82 -9.47 -10.05
CA SER A 27 22.75 -10.56 -9.06
C SER A 27 21.30 -10.95 -8.78
N VAL A 28 21.08 -12.22 -8.40
CA VAL A 28 19.75 -12.70 -7.98
C VAL A 28 19.19 -11.84 -6.84
N SER A 29 20.04 -11.46 -5.88
CA SER A 29 19.65 -10.56 -4.79
C SER A 29 19.15 -9.20 -5.29
N ARG A 30 19.77 -8.63 -6.33
CA ARG A 30 19.35 -7.34 -6.89
C ARG A 30 18.04 -7.48 -7.66
N ILE A 31 17.87 -8.55 -8.42
CA ILE A 31 16.63 -8.83 -9.15
C ILE A 31 15.44 -8.93 -8.17
N VAL A 32 15.63 -9.67 -7.07
CA VAL A 32 14.58 -9.83 -6.05
C VAL A 32 14.34 -8.53 -5.27
N ALA A 33 15.39 -7.74 -5.00
CA ALA A 33 15.23 -6.43 -4.38
C ALA A 33 14.43 -5.47 -5.28
N ASP A 34 14.74 -5.42 -6.58
CA ASP A 34 13.99 -4.62 -7.56
C ASP A 34 12.50 -5.05 -7.58
N LEU A 35 12.20 -6.36 -7.51
CA LEU A 35 10.83 -6.87 -7.39
C LEU A 35 10.14 -6.37 -6.11
N PHE A 36 10.82 -6.44 -4.95
CA PHE A 36 10.22 -5.99 -3.69
C PHE A 36 9.93 -4.49 -3.66
N GLU A 37 10.69 -3.66 -4.37
CA GLU A 37 10.35 -2.23 -4.51
C GLU A 37 9.06 -2.04 -5.32
N VAL A 38 8.83 -2.85 -6.36
CA VAL A 38 7.57 -2.85 -7.12
C VAL A 38 6.41 -3.29 -6.22
N VAL A 39 6.56 -4.41 -5.51
CA VAL A 39 5.55 -4.93 -4.58
C VAL A 39 5.23 -3.95 -3.44
N LYS A 40 6.23 -3.19 -2.98
CA LYS A 40 6.02 -2.13 -1.98
C LYS A 40 5.22 -0.95 -2.54
N THR A 41 5.42 -0.63 -3.81
CA THR A 41 4.78 0.52 -4.49
C THR A 41 3.36 0.18 -4.91
N GLU A 42 3.12 -1.05 -5.35
CA GLU A 42 1.79 -1.67 -5.42
C GLU A 42 1.32 -1.96 -4.00
N LYS A 43 0.99 -0.90 -3.25
CA LYS A 43 0.53 -1.00 -1.86
C LYS A 43 -0.34 -2.24 -1.69
N LEU A 44 0.20 -3.28 -1.03
CA LEU A 44 -0.61 -4.11 -0.15
C LEU A 44 -1.43 -3.09 0.63
N PRO A 45 -2.77 -3.07 0.52
CA PRO A 45 -3.54 -2.14 1.31
C PRO A 45 -3.06 -2.36 2.74
N GLU A 46 -2.39 -1.37 3.33
CA GLU A 46 -2.25 -1.37 4.77
C GLU A 46 -3.69 -1.55 5.24
N GLU A 47 -3.98 -2.62 5.96
CA GLU A 47 -5.35 -3.00 6.34
C GLU A 47 -6.10 -1.86 7.05
N ASN A 48 -5.39 -0.77 7.40
CA ASN A 48 -5.87 0.42 8.08
C ASN A 48 -5.61 1.76 7.34
N GLN A 49 -5.16 1.77 6.07
CA GLN A 49 -5.05 3.03 5.30
C GLN A 49 -6.43 3.46 4.80
N VAL A 50 -7.07 4.28 5.62
CA VAL A 50 -8.25 5.07 5.27
C VAL A 50 -7.93 5.94 4.04
N THR A 51 -8.84 6.03 3.06
CA THR A 51 -8.62 6.83 1.85
C THR A 51 -8.36 8.31 2.22
N PRO A 52 -7.64 9.09 1.39
CA PRO A 52 -7.34 10.50 1.69
C PRO A 52 -8.59 11.32 2.04
N THR A 53 -9.71 11.08 1.34
CA THR A 53 -11.00 11.71 1.60
C THR A 53 -11.58 11.32 2.96
N VAL A 54 -11.53 10.06 3.34
CA VAL A 54 -12.06 9.64 4.64
C VAL A 54 -11.13 10.08 5.78
N SER A 55 -9.82 10.15 5.53
CA SER A 55 -8.83 10.70 6.46
C SER A 55 -9.07 12.19 6.73
N SER A 56 -9.37 12.98 5.70
CA SER A 56 -9.67 14.41 5.87
C SER A 56 -10.98 14.69 6.60
N LEU A 57 -11.95 13.78 6.50
CA LEU A 57 -13.25 13.87 7.20
C LEU A 57 -13.19 13.33 8.64
N ARG A 58 -12.18 12.53 8.98
CA ARG A 58 -12.07 11.88 10.28
C ARG A 58 -11.88 12.93 11.38
N GLY A 59 -12.86 13.01 12.28
CA GLY A 59 -12.80 13.88 13.47
C GLY A 59 -13.26 15.32 13.24
N VAL A 60 -13.74 15.68 12.04
CA VAL A 60 -14.27 17.02 11.73
C VAL A 60 -15.42 17.41 12.66
N LEU A 61 -16.23 16.44 13.11
CA LEU A 61 -17.34 16.66 14.05
C LEU A 61 -17.01 16.25 15.49
N LYS A 62 -15.73 16.04 15.82
CA LYS A 62 -15.36 15.60 17.17
C LYS A 62 -15.68 16.70 18.19
N GLY A 63 -16.60 16.40 19.10
CA GLY A 63 -17.05 17.35 20.14
C GLY A 63 -18.10 18.35 19.66
N ALA A 64 -18.53 18.29 18.39
CA ALA A 64 -19.68 19.05 17.94
C ALA A 64 -20.97 18.44 18.50
N LYS A 65 -21.88 19.30 18.98
CA LYS A 65 -23.26 18.92 19.32
C LYS A 65 -24.12 19.21 18.10
N VAL A 66 -24.11 18.27 17.16
CA VAL A 66 -24.95 18.32 15.96
C VAL A 66 -26.14 17.40 16.14
N ASP A 67 -27.31 17.86 15.70
CA ASP A 67 -28.54 17.08 15.70
C ASP A 67 -29.16 16.96 14.30
N GLU A 68 -30.32 16.33 14.23
CA GLU A 68 -31.01 16.08 12.96
C GLU A 68 -31.49 17.38 12.28
N ALA A 69 -31.73 18.45 13.04
CA ALA A 69 -32.12 19.73 12.48
C ALA A 69 -30.95 20.40 11.75
N ASP A 70 -29.73 20.30 12.28
CA ASP A 70 -28.52 20.78 11.60
C ASP A 70 -28.31 20.07 10.25
N TYR A 71 -28.60 18.76 10.20
CA TYR A 71 -28.51 17.98 8.97
C TYR A 71 -29.55 18.44 7.93
N ARG A 72 -30.81 18.62 8.35
CA ARG A 72 -31.89 19.08 7.46
C ARG A 72 -31.59 20.47 6.88
N LYS A 73 -31.11 21.39 7.72
CA LYS A 73 -30.69 22.73 7.27
C LYS A 73 -29.55 22.67 6.25
N CYS A 74 -28.54 21.83 6.48
CA CYS A 74 -27.45 21.61 5.52
C CYS A 74 -27.95 21.07 4.17
N LEU A 75 -28.96 20.20 4.17
CA LEU A 75 -29.59 19.71 2.93
C LEU A 75 -30.37 20.81 2.21
N GLU A 76 -31.12 21.63 2.93
CA GLU A 76 -31.84 22.78 2.37
C GLU A 76 -30.86 23.75 1.69
N ASP A 77 -29.81 24.17 2.40
CA ASP A 77 -28.77 25.09 1.89
C ASP A 77 -27.99 24.51 0.69
N LYS A 78 -27.92 23.19 0.55
CA LYS A 78 -27.21 22.52 -0.56
C LYS A 78 -28.06 22.42 -1.83
N HIS A 79 -29.39 22.43 -1.69
CA HIS A 79 -30.33 22.15 -2.76
C HIS A 79 -31.22 23.34 -3.15
N LEU A 80 -31.15 24.45 -2.41
CA LEU A 80 -31.69 25.77 -2.77
C LEU A 80 -30.58 26.72 -3.24
#